data_AF-A0A975DC43-F1
#
_entry.id   AF-A0A975DC43-F1
#
_cell.length_a   1.000
_cell.length_b   1.000
_cell.length_c   1.000
_cell.angle_alpha   90.00
_cell.angle_beta   90.00
_cell.angle_gamma   90.00
#
_symmetry.space_group_name_H-M   'P 1'
#
loop_
_entity.id
_entity.type
_entity.pdbx_description
1 polymer ?
#
loop_
_entity_poly.entity_id
_entity_poly.type
_entity_poly.pdbx_seq_one_letter_code
_entity_poly.pdbx_strand_id
1 'polypeptide(L)'
;MKNPVVKYVGIGFILYAVFAASVLTFYEDDPDQMNWEDRQSYNLKFINKLNLDHLHTIESIVEQLGAPDITEARKNKDTTLQVMFYRTKHAKSDGITTKDECTPLLFKNGKLIAWGITAFEQYNAL
;
A
#
# COMPACT_ATOMS: atom_id res chain seq x y z
N MET A 1 -6.34 20.25 -51.58
CA MET A 1 -6.08 18.81 -51.78
C MET A 1 -6.05 18.14 -50.41
N LYS A 2 -7.01 17.28 -50.10
CA LYS A 2 -7.10 16.56 -48.82
C LYS A 2 -6.03 15.47 -48.85
N ASN A 3 -4.86 15.71 -48.25
CA ASN A 3 -3.77 14.73 -48.30
C ASN A 3 -4.16 13.52 -47.43
N PRO A 4 -4.38 12.33 -48.02
CA PRO A 4 -4.83 11.15 -47.27
C PRO A 4 -3.89 10.81 -46.11
N VAL A 5 -2.60 11.12 -46.23
CA VAL A 5 -1.61 10.94 -45.17
C VAL A 5 -1.98 11.70 -43.89
N VAL A 6 -2.41 12.96 -44.01
CA VAL A 6 -2.79 13.79 -42.84
C VAL A 6 -4.01 13.19 -42.12
N LYS A 7 -4.96 12.61 -42.87
CA LYS A 7 -6.12 11.92 -42.29
C LYS A 7 -5.69 10.68 -41.50
N TYR A 8 -4.79 9.86 -42.05
CA TYR A 8 -4.32 8.65 -41.36
C TYR A 8 -3.48 8.97 -40.13
N VAL A 9 -2.64 10.01 -40.19
CA VAL A 9 -1.88 10.49 -39.02
C VAL A 9 -2.83 10.98 -37.91
N GLY A 10 -3.85 11.75 -38.25
CA GLY A 10 -4.86 12.19 -37.28
C GLY A 10 -5.61 11.04 -36.62
N ILE A 11 -5.98 10.00 -37.38
CA ILE A 11 -6.61 8.79 -36.83
C ILE A 11 -5.65 8.06 -35.89
N GLY A 12 -4.38 7.90 -36.28
CA GLY A 12 -3.36 7.27 -35.43
C GLY A 12 -3.18 7.99 -34.11
N PHE A 13 -3.17 9.33 -34.11
CA PHE A 13 -3.07 10.12 -32.88
C PHE A 13 -4.28 9.95 -31.97
N ILE A 14 -5.49 9.94 -32.53
CA ILE A 14 -6.72 9.69 -31.75
C ILE A 14 -6.70 8.29 -31.15
N LEU A 15 -6.33 7.27 -31.92
CA LEU A 15 -6.22 5.89 -31.43
C LEU A 15 -5.19 5.78 -30.30
N TYR A 16 -4.03 6.43 -30.45
CA TYR A 16 -3.02 6.48 -29.39
C TYR A 16 -3.55 7.18 -28.13
N ALA A 17 -4.23 8.32 -28.27
CA ALA A 17 -4.80 9.04 -27.13
C ALA A 17 -5.87 8.22 -26.40
N VAL A 18 -6.73 7.52 -27.14
CA VAL A 18 -7.74 6.61 -26.56
C VAL A 18 -7.08 5.44 -25.83
N PHE A 19 -6.04 4.84 -26.42
CA PHE A 19 -5.28 3.76 -25.80
C PHE A 19 -4.59 4.22 -24.51
N ALA A 20 -3.88 5.35 -24.55
CA ALA A 20 -3.21 5.92 -23.38
C ALA A 20 -4.21 6.26 -22.27
N ALA A 21 -5.34 6.89 -22.60
CA ALA A 21 -6.40 7.17 -21.63
C ALA A 21 -6.95 5.88 -21.01
N SER A 22 -7.14 4.83 -21.82
CA SER A 22 -7.62 3.53 -21.36
C SER A 22 -6.62 2.88 -20.40
N VAL A 23 -5.32 2.90 -20.70
CA VAL A 23 -4.29 2.38 -19.77
C VAL A 23 -4.33 3.15 -18.45
N LEU A 24 -4.41 4.48 -18.48
CA LEU A 24 -4.45 5.30 -17.28
C LEU A 24 -5.72 5.10 -16.43
N THR A 25 -6.84 4.68 -17.03
CA THR A 25 -8.11 4.49 -16.32
C THR A 25 -8.37 3.04 -15.88
N PHE A 26 -7.79 2.06 -16.58
CA PHE A 26 -8.08 0.64 -16.36
C PHE A 26 -6.89 -0.16 -15.82
N TYR A 27 -5.68 0.41 -15.80
CA TYR A 27 -4.53 -0.22 -15.14
C TYR A 27 -4.50 0.21 -13.68
N GLU A 28 -4.83 -0.72 -12.79
CA GLU A 28 -4.76 -0.52 -11.34
C GLU A 28 -3.30 -0.73 -10.88
N ASP A 29 -2.76 0.24 -10.14
CA ASP A 29 -1.46 0.09 -9.49
C ASP A 29 -1.61 -0.95 -8.37
N ASP A 30 -1.09 -2.17 -8.58
CA ASP A 30 -1.05 -3.23 -7.56
C ASP A 30 0.27 -3.12 -6.76
N PRO A 31 0.23 -2.75 -5.46
CA PRO A 31 1.42 -2.67 -4.61
C PRO A 31 2.16 -4.02 -4.49
N ASP A 32 1.46 -5.15 -4.71
CA ASP A 32 2.07 -6.47 -4.66
C ASP A 32 2.91 -6.81 -5.91
N GLN A 33 2.71 -6.09 -7.02
CA GLN A 33 3.54 -6.21 -8.24
C GLN A 33 4.73 -5.25 -8.26
N MET A 34 4.82 -4.31 -7.31
CA MET A 34 5.96 -3.40 -7.21
C MET A 34 7.25 -4.17 -6.88
N ASN A 35 8.37 -3.70 -7.44
CA ASN A 35 9.67 -4.19 -6.96
C ASN A 35 9.83 -3.84 -5.46
N TRP A 36 10.67 -4.59 -4.77
CA TRP A 36 10.80 -4.45 -3.32
C TRP A 36 11.33 -3.08 -2.86
N GLU A 37 12.10 -2.38 -3.70
CA GLU A 37 12.70 -1.07 -3.41
C GLU A 37 11.68 0.07 -3.48
N ASP A 38 10.81 0.01 -4.48
CA ASP A 38 9.72 0.95 -4.66
C ASP A 38 8.62 0.69 -3.62
N ARG A 39 8.30 -0.60 -3.35
CA ARG A 39 7.32 -0.98 -2.33
C ARG A 39 7.68 -0.47 -0.94
N GLN A 40 8.93 -0.62 -0.48
CA GLN A 40 9.34 -0.10 0.84
C GLN A 40 9.20 1.43 0.92
N SER A 41 9.56 2.13 -0.16
CA SER A 41 9.54 3.58 -0.23
C SER A 41 8.10 4.10 -0.28
N TYR A 42 7.24 3.41 -1.00
CA TYR A 42 5.81 3.66 -1.09
C TYR A 42 5.14 3.44 0.28
N ASN A 43 5.36 2.28 0.91
CA ASN A 43 4.84 1.96 2.24
C ASN A 43 5.22 3.03 3.27
N LEU A 44 6.50 3.42 3.32
CA LEU A 44 6.98 4.46 4.23
C LEU A 44 6.29 5.80 3.99
N LYS A 45 6.17 6.23 2.72
CA LYS A 45 5.51 7.50 2.35
C LYS A 45 4.02 7.49 2.70
N PHE A 46 3.33 6.39 2.46
CA PHE A 46 1.92 6.23 2.79
C PHE A 46 1.70 6.26 4.30
N ILE A 47 2.45 5.46 5.05
CA ILE A 47 2.32 5.36 6.52
C ILE A 47 2.62 6.72 7.19
N ASN A 48 3.61 7.46 6.70
CA ASN A 48 3.93 8.80 7.21
C ASN A 48 2.82 9.85 6.97
N LYS A 49 1.87 9.57 6.08
CA LYS A 49 0.72 10.44 5.80
C LYS A 49 -0.55 10.03 6.55
N LEU A 50 -0.53 8.92 7.28
CA LEU A 50 -1.68 8.47 8.06
C LEU A 50 -2.04 9.52 9.13
N ASN A 51 -3.33 9.65 9.38
CA ASN A 51 -3.87 10.50 10.43
C ASN A 51 -4.86 9.70 11.27
N LEU A 52 -4.67 9.66 12.59
CA LEU A 52 -5.58 8.98 13.51
C LEU A 52 -6.95 9.65 13.63
N ASP A 53 -7.08 10.92 13.22
CA ASP A 53 -8.37 11.60 13.16
C ASP A 53 -9.28 11.03 12.07
N HIS A 54 -8.69 10.32 11.10
CA HIS A 54 -9.42 9.65 10.03
C HIS A 54 -9.65 8.18 10.36
N LEU A 55 -10.81 7.66 9.96
CA LEU A 55 -11.10 6.25 10.12
C LEU A 55 -10.35 5.43 9.06
N HIS A 56 -9.29 4.76 9.49
CA HIS A 56 -8.58 3.77 8.67
C HIS A 56 -8.96 2.36 9.12
N THR A 57 -9.50 1.55 8.21
CA THR A 57 -9.81 0.13 8.47
C THR A 57 -8.73 -0.78 7.91
N ILE A 58 -8.69 -2.03 8.38
CA ILE A 58 -7.81 -3.06 7.82
C ILE A 58 -7.95 -3.15 6.31
N GLU A 59 -9.18 -3.21 5.80
CA GLU A 59 -9.48 -3.34 4.37
C GLU A 59 -8.90 -2.15 3.59
N SER A 60 -9.13 -0.93 4.08
CA SER A 60 -8.60 0.29 3.43
C SER A 60 -7.07 0.33 3.41
N ILE A 61 -6.41 -0.22 4.43
CA ILE A 61 -4.94 -0.25 4.48
C ILE A 61 -4.41 -1.32 3.52
N VAL A 62 -5.04 -2.49 3.47
CA VAL A 62 -4.65 -3.58 2.56
C VAL A 62 -4.88 -3.19 1.09
N GLU A 63 -5.98 -2.50 0.79
CA GLU A 63 -6.25 -1.98 -0.56
C GLU A 63 -5.15 -1.01 -1.03
N GLN A 64 -4.59 -0.22 -0.10
CA GLN A 64 -3.60 0.80 -0.44
C GLN A 64 -2.16 0.28 -0.40
N LEU A 65 -1.82 -0.65 0.50
CA LEU A 65 -0.46 -1.13 0.75
C LEU A 65 -0.21 -2.58 0.28
N GLY A 66 -1.24 -3.28 -0.17
CA GLY A 66 -1.20 -4.71 -0.43
C GLY A 66 -1.20 -5.53 0.88
N ALA A 67 -0.87 -6.82 0.77
CA ALA A 67 -0.78 -7.68 1.95
C ALA A 67 0.39 -7.25 2.87
N PRO A 68 0.24 -7.34 4.20
CA PRO A 68 1.35 -7.11 5.12
C PRO A 68 2.37 -8.25 5.08
N ASP A 69 3.65 -7.92 5.32
CA ASP A 69 4.75 -8.90 5.39
C ASP A 69 4.60 -9.86 6.58
N ILE A 70 4.16 -9.32 7.73
CA ILE A 70 3.94 -10.09 8.96
C ILE A 70 2.63 -9.61 9.59
N THR A 71 1.84 -10.52 10.12
CA THR A 71 0.61 -10.20 10.87
C THR A 71 0.58 -10.95 12.19
N GLU A 72 0.20 -10.27 13.26
CA GLU A 72 -0.09 -10.89 14.55
C GLU A 72 -1.45 -10.41 15.05
N ALA A 73 -2.25 -11.32 15.59
CA ALA A 73 -3.59 -11.00 16.08
C ALA A 73 -3.88 -11.76 17.37
N ARG A 74 -4.62 -11.12 18.26
CA ARG A 74 -5.06 -11.69 19.53
C ARG A 74 -6.47 -11.19 19.83
N LYS A 75 -7.27 -12.06 20.42
CA LYS A 75 -8.65 -11.74 20.81
C LYS A 75 -8.79 -11.91 22.31
N ASN A 76 -9.31 -10.89 22.98
CA ASN A 76 -9.61 -10.95 24.41
C ASN A 76 -11.07 -10.49 24.63
N LYS A 77 -11.91 -11.42 25.09
CA LYS A 77 -13.37 -11.23 25.26
C LYS A 77 -14.00 -10.58 24.01
N ASP A 78 -14.24 -9.28 24.08
CA ASP A 78 -14.96 -8.46 23.09
C ASP A 78 -14.05 -7.57 22.24
N THR A 79 -12.72 -7.66 22.44
CA THR A 79 -11.76 -6.87 21.68
C THR A 79 -10.83 -7.76 20.85
N THR A 80 -10.75 -7.47 19.56
CA THR A 80 -9.75 -8.04 18.65
C THR A 80 -8.65 -7.01 18.45
N LEU A 81 -7.42 -7.36 18.81
CA LEU A 81 -6.22 -6.57 18.53
C LEU A 81 -5.43 -7.27 17.43
N GLN A 82 -5.05 -6.51 16.42
CA GLN A 82 -4.26 -7.00 15.29
C GLN A 82 -3.18 -6.00 14.97
N VAL A 83 -1.95 -6.47 14.76
CA VAL A 83 -0.85 -5.66 14.29
C VAL A 83 -0.38 -6.19 12.94
N MET A 84 -0.28 -5.29 11.97
CA MET A 84 0.24 -5.56 10.64
C MET A 84 1.59 -4.88 10.49
N PHE A 85 2.57 -5.60 9.96
CA PHE A 85 3.90 -5.09 9.72
C PHE A 85 4.11 -4.95 8.22
N TYR A 86 4.42 -3.74 7.78
CA TYR A 86 4.81 -3.44 6.40
C TYR A 86 6.29 -3.08 6.36
N ARG A 87 7.04 -3.67 5.43
CA ARG A 87 8.43 -3.32 5.20
C ARG A 87 8.53 -1.87 4.75
N THR A 88 9.34 -1.07 5.45
CA THR A 88 9.51 0.38 5.21
C THR A 88 10.95 0.81 5.08
N LYS A 89 11.89 -0.11 5.34
CA LYS A 89 13.32 0.13 5.21
C LYS A 89 14.04 -1.18 4.94
N HIS A 90 15.25 -1.05 4.41
CA HIS A 90 16.18 -2.15 4.23
C HIS A 90 17.22 -2.13 5.36
N ALA A 91 17.39 -3.26 6.05
CA ALA A 91 18.46 -3.47 7.01
C ALA A 91 19.42 -4.58 6.56
N LYS A 92 18.90 -5.65 5.94
CA LYS A 92 19.70 -6.82 5.54
C LYS A 92 19.30 -7.35 4.17
N SER A 93 20.28 -7.84 3.40
CA SER A 93 20.11 -8.43 2.07
C SER A 93 20.17 -9.96 2.11
N ASP A 94 19.50 -10.59 3.08
CA ASP A 94 19.45 -12.05 3.26
C ASP A 94 18.20 -12.70 2.64
N GLY A 95 17.33 -11.89 2.01
CA GLY A 95 16.11 -12.35 1.37
C GLY A 95 14.96 -12.64 2.34
N ILE A 96 15.11 -12.31 3.62
CA ILE A 96 14.10 -12.51 4.66
C ILE A 96 13.62 -11.13 5.12
N THR A 97 12.31 -10.98 5.34
CA THR A 97 11.77 -9.76 5.98
C THR A 97 11.62 -10.00 7.48
N THR A 98 12.21 -9.14 8.30
CA THR A 98 12.13 -9.21 9.76
C THR A 98 11.43 -7.97 10.35
N LYS A 99 10.88 -8.10 11.56
CA LYS A 99 10.09 -7.01 12.19
C LYS A 99 10.88 -5.70 12.36
N ASP A 100 12.20 -5.77 12.52
CA ASP A 100 13.07 -4.60 12.66
C ASP A 100 13.22 -3.80 11.37
N GLU A 101 12.83 -4.35 10.21
CA GLU A 101 12.74 -3.69 8.90
C GLU A 101 11.35 -3.11 8.59
N CYS A 102 10.38 -3.34 9.48
CA CYS A 102 8.99 -3.00 9.25
C CYS A 102 8.51 -1.85 10.15
N THR A 103 7.46 -1.18 9.70
CA THR A 103 6.64 -0.29 10.53
C THR A 103 5.35 -1.01 10.91
N PRO A 104 5.07 -1.20 12.22
CA PRO A 104 3.84 -1.84 12.66
C PRO A 104 2.67 -0.85 12.65
N LEU A 105 1.49 -1.33 12.25
CA LEU A 105 0.20 -0.66 12.31
C LEU A 105 -0.70 -1.47 13.24
N LEU A 106 -1.13 -0.86 14.34
CA LEU A 106 -1.98 -1.50 15.35
C LEU A 106 -3.44 -1.16 15.10
N PHE A 107 -4.25 -2.20 15.03
CA PHE A 107 -5.70 -2.15 14.86
C PHE A 107 -6.40 -2.70 16.09
N LYS A 108 -7.50 -2.05 16.47
CA LYS A 108 -8.44 -2.51 17.47
C LYS A 108 -9.82 -2.59 16.84
N ASN A 109 -10.42 -3.79 16.86
CA ASN A 109 -11.70 -4.08 16.24
C ASN A 109 -11.76 -3.62 14.76
N GLY A 110 -10.68 -3.88 14.03
CA GLY A 110 -10.55 -3.54 12.61
C GLY A 110 -10.20 -2.08 12.30
N LYS A 111 -10.04 -1.22 13.31
CA LYS A 111 -9.74 0.21 13.15
C LYS A 111 -8.32 0.53 13.58
N LEU A 112 -7.60 1.30 12.78
CA LEU A 112 -6.25 1.77 13.13
C LEU A 112 -6.30 2.65 14.37
N ILE A 113 -5.45 2.36 15.35
CA ILE A 113 -5.34 3.13 16.60
C ILE A 113 -3.93 3.65 16.87
N ALA A 114 -2.91 3.05 16.26
CA ALA A 114 -1.51 3.50 16.37
C ALA A 114 -0.67 2.95 15.21
N TRP A 115 0.47 3.59 14.92
CA TRP A 115 1.51 3.04 14.05
C TRP A 115 2.92 3.43 14.55
N GLY A 116 3.95 2.75 14.06
CA GLY A 116 5.34 2.98 14.49
C GLY A 116 5.71 2.17 15.72
N ILE A 117 6.94 2.32 16.22
CA ILE A 117 7.52 1.47 17.27
C ILE A 117 6.59 1.32 18.49
N THR A 118 5.97 2.42 18.90
CA THR A 118 5.02 2.47 20.03
C THR A 118 3.76 1.62 19.81
N ALA A 119 3.35 1.37 18.56
CA ALA A 119 2.20 0.54 18.24
C ALA A 119 2.43 -0.93 18.61
N PHE A 120 3.65 -1.45 18.40
CA PHE A 120 3.98 -2.82 18.80
C PHE A 120 4.14 -2.96 20.32
N GLU A 121 4.68 -1.94 20.99
CA GLU A 121 4.72 -1.88 22.46
C GLU A 121 3.31 -1.90 23.05
N GLN A 122 2.40 -1.09 22.51
CA GLN A 122 0.99 -1.07 22.92
C GLN A 122 0.29 -2.40 22.65
N TYR A 123 0.58 -3.06 21.53
CA TYR A 123 0.04 -4.39 21.23
C TYR A 123 0.39 -5.42 22.32
N ASN A 124 1.61 -5.36 22.86
CA ASN A 124 2.05 -6.27 23.92
C ASN A 124 1.50 -5.88 25.31
N ALA A 125 1.22 -4.60 25.54
CA ALA A 125 0.77 -4.08 26.83
C ALA A 125 -0.75 -4.13 27.06
N LEU A 126 -1.55 -4.01 25.98
CA LEU A 126 -3.00 -4.23 26.02
C LEU A 126 -3.32 -5.71 26.23
#